data_AF-A0AAW3IVL8-F1
#
_entry.id   AF-A0AAW3IVL8-F1
#
_cell.length_a   1.000
_cell.length_b   1.000
_cell.length_c   1.000
_cell.angle_alpha   90.00
_cell.angle_beta   90.00
_cell.angle_gamma   90.00
#
_symmetry.space_group_name_H-M   'P 1'
#
loop_
_entity.id
_entity.type
_entity.pdbx_description
1 polymer ?
#
loop_
_entity_poly.entity_id
_entity_poly.type
_entity_poly.pdbx_seq_one_letter_code
_entity_poly.pdbx_strand_id
1 'polypeptide(L)'
;MSKKVYRRRRWNNILILGIIVFMVILNAPTWIKTYLIDEQADPYPNVLRSDQDVSAIYYAGWELDKRNGQWQSNIKANIPIQEIVTRWQSLEGTELNSQQYEQLKPSLSSPESIEVWYQGLEEPQRITFYRLDDFWLFKNWQDKWIAISVESNYIMPK
;
A
#
# COMPACT_ATOMS: atom_id res chain seq x y z
N MET A 1 -12.12 -49.92 -48.15
CA MET A 1 -11.95 -48.45 -48.26
C MET A 1 -12.43 -47.77 -46.96
N SER A 2 -11.75 -47.98 -45.82
CA SER A 2 -12.20 -47.46 -44.50
C SER A 2 -11.05 -47.16 -43.52
N LYS A 3 -9.95 -46.57 -44.01
CA LYS A 3 -8.84 -46.06 -43.15
C LYS A 3 -8.72 -44.53 -43.15
N LYS A 4 -9.29 -43.84 -44.16
CA LYS A 4 -9.20 -42.38 -44.30
C LYS A 4 -10.18 -41.58 -43.42
N VAL A 5 -11.31 -42.16 -42.99
CA VAL A 5 -12.32 -41.45 -42.19
C VAL A 5 -11.93 -41.41 -40.70
N TYR A 6 -11.39 -42.52 -40.18
CA TYR A 6 -10.98 -42.63 -38.77
C TYR A 6 -9.79 -41.72 -38.43
N ARG A 7 -8.83 -41.58 -39.36
CA ARG A 7 -7.69 -40.68 -39.22
C ARG A 7 -8.12 -39.21 -39.13
N ARG A 8 -9.11 -38.76 -39.92
CA ARG A 8 -9.62 -37.37 -39.88
C ARG A 8 -10.29 -36.99 -38.55
N ARG A 9 -11.04 -37.91 -37.92
CA ARG A 9 -11.65 -37.66 -36.60
C ARG A 9 -10.62 -37.50 -35.49
N ARG A 10 -9.54 -38.30 -35.49
CA ARG A 10 -8.44 -38.15 -34.52
C ARG A 10 -7.73 -36.79 -34.65
N TRP A 11 -7.49 -36.33 -35.87
CA TRP A 11 -6.89 -35.01 -36.12
C TRP A 11 -7.79 -33.86 -35.66
N ASN A 12 -9.10 -33.98 -35.80
CA ASN A 12 -10.03 -32.96 -35.31
C ASN A 12 -10.02 -32.87 -33.78
N ASN A 13 -9.97 -34.01 -33.08
CA ASN A 13 -9.86 -34.03 -31.62
C ASN A 13 -8.52 -33.47 -31.13
N ILE A 14 -7.42 -33.71 -31.85
CA ILE A 14 -6.11 -33.14 -31.55
C ILE A 14 -6.11 -31.61 -31.78
N LEU A 15 -6.77 -31.14 -32.84
CA LEU A 15 -6.94 -29.70 -33.10
C LEU A 15 -7.77 -29.02 -32.01
N ILE A 16 -8.89 -29.63 -31.60
CA ILE A 16 -9.73 -29.11 -30.51
C ILE A 16 -8.94 -29.11 -29.19
N LEU A 17 -8.20 -30.18 -28.88
CA LEU A 17 -7.35 -30.25 -27.69
C LEU A 17 -6.28 -29.15 -27.71
N GLY A 18 -5.64 -28.92 -28.86
CA GLY A 18 -4.66 -27.86 -29.05
C GLY A 18 -5.25 -26.47 -28.83
N ILE A 19 -6.46 -26.21 -29.33
CA ILE A 19 -7.17 -24.93 -29.13
C ILE A 19 -7.54 -24.72 -27.66
N ILE A 20 -8.02 -25.76 -26.97
CA ILE A 20 -8.36 -25.68 -25.53
C ILE A 20 -7.10 -25.39 -24.71
N VAL A 21 -6.00 -26.13 -24.93
CA VAL A 21 -4.73 -25.89 -24.24
C VAL A 21 -4.20 -24.48 -24.52
N PHE A 22 -4.28 -24.02 -25.76
CA PHE A 22 -3.86 -22.68 -26.13
C PHE A 22 -4.71 -21.59 -25.45
N MET A 23 -6.03 -21.77 -25.38
CA MET A 23 -6.94 -20.85 -24.69
C MET A 23 -6.67 -20.80 -23.18
N VAL A 24 -6.35 -21.94 -22.56
CA VAL A 24 -5.93 -22.02 -21.15
C VAL A 24 -4.60 -21.32 -20.94
N ILE A 25 -3.59 -21.51 -21.80
CA ILE A 25 -2.29 -20.85 -21.66
C ILE A 25 -2.39 -19.32 -21.82
N LEU A 26 -3.23 -18.83 -22.74
CA LEU A 26 -3.45 -17.40 -22.90
C LEU A 26 -4.19 -16.75 -21.72
N ASN A 27 -5.04 -17.50 -21.01
CA ASN A 27 -5.82 -16.98 -19.86
C ASN A 27 -5.24 -17.38 -18.49
N ALA A 28 -4.33 -18.35 -18.40
CA ALA A 28 -3.69 -18.77 -17.15
C ALA A 28 -2.95 -17.63 -16.40
N PRO A 29 -2.29 -16.65 -17.08
CA PRO A 29 -1.57 -15.58 -16.38
C PRO A 29 -2.46 -14.68 -15.54
N THR A 30 -3.77 -14.61 -15.83
CA THR A 30 -4.71 -13.81 -15.02
C THR A 30 -5.21 -14.55 -13.77
N TRP A 31 -5.17 -15.89 -13.76
CA TRP A 31 -5.67 -16.71 -12.64
C TRP A 31 -4.59 -17.01 -11.60
N ILE A 32 -3.33 -17.14 -12.04
CA ILE A 32 -2.16 -17.42 -11.19
C ILE A 32 -1.88 -16.23 -10.24
N LYS A 33 -2.12 -15.00 -10.68
CA LYS A 33 -1.89 -13.80 -9.85
C LYS A 33 -2.81 -13.72 -8.63
N THR A 34 -3.96 -14.37 -8.65
CA THR A 34 -4.96 -14.27 -7.57
C THR A 34 -4.68 -15.21 -6.39
N TYR A 35 -3.80 -16.20 -6.55
CA TYR A 35 -3.62 -17.28 -5.54
C TYR A 35 -2.17 -17.52 -5.08
N LEU A 36 -1.15 -16.96 -5.74
CA LEU A 36 0.25 -17.29 -5.46
C LEU A 36 1.03 -16.19 -4.71
N ILE A 37 0.34 -15.19 -4.19
CA ILE A 37 0.92 -14.21 -3.27
C ILE A 37 -0.05 -14.05 -2.11
N ASP A 38 -0.25 -15.11 -1.34
CA ASP A 38 -0.54 -14.96 0.08
C ASP A 38 0.78 -14.48 0.73
N GLU A 39 1.14 -13.21 0.49
CA GLU A 39 1.93 -12.51 1.50
C GLU A 39 1.10 -12.64 2.77
N GLN A 40 1.66 -13.28 3.80
CA GLN A 40 1.02 -13.34 5.12
C GLN A 40 0.53 -11.94 5.42
N ALA A 41 -0.80 -11.74 5.37
CA ALA A 41 -1.37 -10.42 5.52
C ALA A 41 -0.96 -9.95 6.90
N ASP A 42 -0.04 -9.00 6.93
CA ASP A 42 0.41 -8.39 8.18
C ASP A 42 -0.85 -7.89 8.88
N PRO A 43 -1.20 -8.42 10.06
CA PRO A 43 -2.41 -8.01 10.74
C PRO A 43 -2.38 -6.52 11.09
N TYR A 44 -1.18 -5.91 11.12
CA TYR A 44 -0.98 -4.51 11.40
C TYR A 44 -0.08 -3.84 10.35
N PRO A 45 -0.60 -3.52 9.16
CA PRO A 45 0.21 -2.88 8.14
C PRO A 45 0.77 -1.54 8.62
N ASN A 46 1.99 -1.25 8.16
CA ASN A 46 2.65 0.03 8.40
C ASN A 46 2.04 1.15 7.52
N VAL A 47 2.05 2.37 8.03
CA VAL A 47 1.65 3.59 7.30
C VAL A 47 2.73 4.06 6.35
N LEU A 48 3.99 3.98 6.78
CA LEU A 48 5.17 4.24 5.95
C LEU A 48 5.79 2.93 5.46
N ARG A 49 6.51 3.01 4.34
CA ARG A 49 7.24 1.86 3.82
C ARG A 49 8.29 1.41 4.81
N SER A 50 8.31 0.11 5.07
CA SER A 50 9.36 -0.55 5.85
C SER A 50 10.52 -1.04 4.99
N ASP A 51 10.35 -1.11 3.66
CA ASP A 51 11.36 -1.61 2.72
C ASP A 51 12.32 -0.51 2.21
N GLN A 52 12.12 0.74 2.61
CA GLN A 52 12.90 1.89 2.15
C GLN A 52 13.21 2.85 3.30
N ASP A 53 14.40 3.45 3.27
CA ASP A 53 14.80 4.44 4.26
C ASP A 53 14.18 5.81 3.96
N VAL A 54 13.46 6.37 4.93
CA VAL A 54 12.88 7.71 4.84
C VAL A 54 14.00 8.76 4.82
N SER A 55 13.95 9.67 3.85
CA SER A 55 14.91 10.77 3.67
C SER A 55 14.31 12.13 4.02
N ALA A 56 13.00 12.32 3.79
CA ALA A 56 12.28 13.52 4.21
C ALA A 56 10.78 13.26 4.43
N ILE A 57 10.16 14.07 5.29
CA ILE A 57 8.70 14.15 5.47
C ILE A 57 8.30 15.62 5.38
N TYR A 58 7.33 15.91 4.52
CA TYR A 58 6.76 17.25 4.33
C TYR A 58 5.27 17.26 4.61
N TYR A 59 4.81 18.25 5.38
CA TYR A 59 3.40 18.36 5.75
C TYR A 59 3.06 19.79 6.17
N ALA A 60 2.05 20.41 5.57
CA ALA A 60 1.51 21.71 6.01
C ALA A 60 2.59 22.80 6.27
N GLY A 61 3.64 22.84 5.45
CA GLY A 61 4.77 23.76 5.61
C GLY A 61 5.85 23.31 6.58
N TRP A 62 5.68 22.17 7.25
CA TRP A 62 6.73 21.50 8.00
C TRP A 62 7.66 20.74 7.06
N GLU A 63 8.93 20.85 7.35
CA GLU A 63 10.01 20.21 6.63
C GLU A 63 10.82 19.40 7.63
N LEU A 64 10.88 18.09 7.46
CA LEU A 64 11.69 17.17 8.25
C LEU A 64 12.60 16.47 7.27
N ASP A 65 13.89 16.80 7.22
CA ASP A 65 14.79 16.28 6.20
C ASP A 65 16.14 15.84 6.78
N LYS A 66 16.66 14.74 6.24
CA LYS A 66 17.92 14.15 6.70
C LYS A 66 19.09 14.76 5.92
N ARG A 67 19.87 15.63 6.56
CA ARG A 67 21.10 16.24 6.00
C ARG A 67 22.32 15.73 6.71
N ASN A 68 23.30 15.22 5.97
CA ASN A 68 24.56 14.68 6.51
C ASN A 68 24.34 13.64 7.62
N GLY A 69 23.30 12.81 7.48
CA GLY A 69 22.93 11.79 8.46
C GLY A 69 22.14 12.27 9.68
N GLN A 70 21.93 13.58 9.83
CA GLN A 70 21.17 14.17 10.93
C GLN A 70 19.83 14.72 10.44
N TRP A 71 18.77 14.48 11.22
CA TRP A 71 17.46 15.06 10.96
C TRP A 71 17.44 16.55 11.31
N GLN A 72 17.03 17.37 10.35
CA GLN A 72 16.83 18.81 10.51
C GLN A 72 15.37 19.15 10.27
N SER A 73 14.95 20.29 10.79
CA SER A 73 13.60 20.77 10.57
C SER A 73 13.47 22.28 10.68
N ASN A 74 12.46 22.81 10.00
CA ASN A 74 12.04 24.20 10.13
C ASN A 74 11.07 24.43 11.32
N ILE A 75 10.58 23.37 11.97
CA ILE A 75 9.68 23.48 13.12
C ILE A 75 10.41 23.49 14.47
N LYS A 76 9.83 24.21 15.44
CA LYS A 76 10.26 24.18 16.84
C LYS A 76 9.44 23.11 17.57
N ALA A 77 10.01 21.93 17.75
CA ALA A 77 9.39 20.87 18.53
C ALA A 77 9.97 20.80 19.95
N ASN A 78 9.14 20.38 20.91
CA ASN A 78 9.58 20.09 22.28
C ASN A 78 10.33 18.76 22.43
N ILE A 79 10.37 17.94 21.37
CA ILE A 79 11.09 16.67 21.31
C ILE A 79 12.08 16.69 20.13
N PRO A 80 13.13 15.85 20.16
CA PRO A 80 14.06 15.73 19.04
C PRO A 80 13.33 15.39 17.73
N ILE A 81 13.73 16.04 16.63
CA ILE A 81 13.14 15.81 15.30
C ILE A 81 13.24 14.34 14.88
N GLN A 82 14.37 13.70 15.21
CA GLN A 82 14.55 12.27 14.95
C GLN A 82 13.49 11.41 15.64
N GLU A 83 13.06 11.78 16.84
CA GLU A 83 12.00 11.05 17.56
C GLU A 83 10.67 11.16 16.83
N ILE A 84 10.32 12.34 16.30
CA ILE A 84 9.11 12.54 15.49
C ILE A 84 9.14 11.62 14.26
N VAL A 85 10.26 11.58 13.54
CA VAL A 85 10.40 10.72 12.37
C VAL A 85 10.31 9.24 12.75
N THR A 86 10.94 8.82 13.84
CA THR A 86 10.83 7.44 14.34
C THR A 86 9.39 7.08 14.68
N ARG A 87 8.62 7.98 15.30
CA ARG A 87 7.20 7.75 15.58
C ARG A 87 6.37 7.62 14.32
N TRP A 88 6.66 8.41 13.27
CA TRP A 88 6.03 8.24 11.96
C TRP A 88 6.35 6.89 11.33
N GLN A 89 7.62 6.45 11.40
CA GLN A 89 8.06 5.16 10.86
C GLN A 89 7.49 3.96 11.63
N SER A 90 7.17 4.13 12.92
CA SER A 90 6.58 3.08 13.75
C SER A 90 5.05 3.04 13.71
N LEU A 91 4.40 3.82 12.85
CA LEU A 91 2.95 3.81 12.73
C LEU A 91 2.48 2.53 12.06
N GLU A 92 1.90 1.64 12.86
CA GLU A 92 1.16 0.46 12.45
C GLU A 92 -0.24 0.49 13.06
N GLY A 93 -1.20 -0.16 12.41
CA GLY A 93 -2.59 -0.09 12.83
C GLY A 93 -3.46 -1.15 12.22
N THR A 94 -4.76 -1.10 12.52
CA THR A 94 -5.70 -2.11 12.02
C THR A 94 -6.11 -1.79 10.58
N GLU A 95 -5.94 -2.75 9.67
CA GLU A 95 -6.45 -2.62 8.30
C GLU A 95 -7.99 -2.64 8.28
N LEU A 96 -8.60 -1.70 7.58
CA LEU A 96 -10.04 -1.66 7.36
C LEU A 96 -10.39 -2.38 6.07
N ASN A 97 -11.39 -3.26 6.16
CA ASN A 97 -12.02 -3.81 4.98
C ASN A 97 -12.96 -2.79 4.29
N SER A 98 -13.36 -3.10 3.06
CA SER A 98 -14.19 -2.19 2.25
C SER A 98 -15.54 -1.84 2.91
N GLN A 99 -16.14 -2.78 3.65
CA GLN A 99 -17.42 -2.54 4.32
C GLN A 99 -17.26 -1.54 5.48
N GLN A 100 -16.22 -1.70 6.30
CA GLN A 100 -15.89 -0.77 7.40
C GLN A 100 -15.57 0.63 6.86
N TYR A 101 -14.80 0.71 5.77
CA TYR A 101 -14.51 1.98 5.12
C TYR A 101 -15.78 2.69 4.64
N GLU A 102 -16.69 2.01 3.94
CA GLU A 102 -17.92 2.63 3.44
C GLU A 102 -18.85 3.09 4.58
N GLN A 103 -18.82 2.44 5.74
CA GLN A 103 -19.53 2.91 6.94
C GLN A 103 -18.94 4.20 7.51
N LEU A 104 -17.61 4.37 7.45
CA LEU A 104 -16.90 5.54 7.98
C LEU A 104 -16.86 6.71 7.01
N LYS A 105 -16.94 6.45 5.70
CA LYS A 105 -16.85 7.45 4.63
C LYS A 105 -17.69 8.73 4.86
N PRO A 106 -18.93 8.67 5.39
CA PRO A 106 -19.71 9.88 5.68
C PRO A 106 -19.09 10.80 6.76
N SER A 107 -18.29 10.26 7.68
CA SER A 107 -17.60 11.03 8.72
C SER A 107 -16.19 11.49 8.32
N LEU A 108 -15.67 11.02 7.18
CA LEU A 108 -14.36 11.42 6.67
C LEU A 108 -14.45 12.82 6.06
N SER A 109 -14.27 13.83 6.90
CA SER A 109 -14.17 15.23 6.49
C SER A 109 -12.72 15.70 6.51
N SER A 110 -12.38 16.66 5.64
CA SER A 110 -11.07 17.34 5.64
C SER A 110 -9.85 16.41 5.48
N PRO A 111 -9.64 15.82 4.29
CA PRO A 111 -8.45 15.01 4.05
C PRO A 111 -7.19 15.85 4.18
N GLU A 112 -6.18 15.27 4.82
CA GLU A 112 -4.84 15.83 4.93
C GLU A 112 -3.84 14.90 4.25
N SER A 113 -2.66 15.40 3.92
CA SER A 113 -1.65 14.56 3.27
C SER A 113 -0.24 14.98 3.64
N ILE A 114 0.61 13.99 3.85
CA ILE A 114 2.05 14.16 3.97
C ILE A 114 2.73 13.65 2.70
N GLU A 115 3.89 14.21 2.38
CA GLU A 115 4.79 13.71 1.36
C GLU A 115 6.00 13.09 2.03
N VAL A 116 6.27 11.82 1.73
CA VAL A 116 7.36 11.05 2.31
C VAL A 116 8.32 10.69 1.21
N TRP A 117 9.53 11.23 1.32
CA TRP A 117 10.63 10.91 0.42
C TRP A 117 11.43 9.76 1.00
N TYR A 118 11.88 8.88 0.11
CA TYR A 118 12.70 7.74 0.46
C TYR A 118 14.02 7.79 -0.30
N GLN A 119 15.06 7.19 0.27
CA GLN A 119 16.32 7.01 -0.44
C GLN A 119 16.13 6.10 -1.65
N GLY A 120 16.62 6.54 -2.82
CA GLY A 120 16.56 5.74 -4.05
C GLY A 120 15.24 5.83 -4.82
N LEU A 121 14.24 6.59 -4.35
CA LEU A 121 13.03 6.88 -5.11
C LEU A 121 13.07 8.30 -5.68
N GLU A 122 12.64 8.45 -6.93
CA GLU A 122 12.60 9.75 -7.63
C GLU A 122 11.41 10.61 -7.22
N GLU A 123 10.31 9.98 -6.77
CA GLU A 123 9.08 10.66 -6.38
C GLU A 123 8.73 10.38 -4.91
N PRO A 124 8.14 11.37 -4.20
CA PRO A 124 7.64 11.14 -2.87
C PRO A 124 6.38 10.28 -2.91
N GLN A 125 6.17 9.52 -1.84
CA GLN A 125 4.88 8.90 -1.62
C GLN A 125 3.98 9.83 -0.83
N ARG A 126 2.75 9.98 -1.30
CA ARG A 126 1.72 10.73 -0.60
C ARG A 126 0.92 9.79 0.29
N ILE A 127 0.91 10.07 1.59
CA ILE A 127 0.04 9.39 2.54
C ILE A 127 -1.08 10.35 2.88
N THR A 128 -2.33 9.94 2.64
CA THR A 128 -3.52 10.74 2.97
C THR A 128 -4.10 10.26 4.29
N PHE A 129 -4.56 11.16 5.15
CA PHE A 129 -5.18 10.78 6.40
C PHE A 129 -6.33 11.69 6.80
N TYR A 130 -7.19 11.15 7.67
CA TYR A 130 -8.34 11.82 8.27
C TYR A 130 -8.21 11.72 9.79
N ARG A 131 -8.47 12.82 10.49
CA ARG A 131 -8.56 12.82 11.95
C ARG A 131 -10.02 12.63 12.34
N LEU A 132 -10.31 11.54 13.04
CA LEU A 132 -11.58 11.34 13.72
C LEU A 132 -11.38 11.56 15.23
N ASP A 133 -12.48 11.57 15.98
CA ASP A 133 -12.46 11.87 17.42
C ASP A 133 -11.64 10.83 18.21
N ASP A 134 -11.76 9.55 17.86
CA ASP A 134 -11.16 8.43 18.61
C ASP A 134 -9.88 7.85 17.97
N PHE A 135 -9.70 8.06 16.66
CA PHE A 135 -8.59 7.48 15.90
C PHE A 135 -8.32 8.27 14.63
N TRP A 136 -7.16 8.03 14.02
CA TRP A 136 -6.81 8.57 12.72
C TRP A 136 -6.87 7.47 11.69
N LEU A 137 -7.40 7.81 10.51
CA LEU A 137 -7.49 6.89 9.39
C LEU A 137 -6.48 7.29 8.32
N PHE A 138 -5.54 6.40 8.02
CA PHE A 138 -4.51 6.61 6.99
C PHE A 138 -4.81 5.80 5.75
N LYS A 139 -4.48 6.34 4.58
CA LYS A 139 -4.35 5.61 3.32
C LYS A 139 -2.86 5.49 3.00
N ASN A 140 -2.34 4.26 3.04
CA ASN A 140 -0.92 4.01 2.81
C ASN A 140 -0.58 3.92 1.30
N TRP A 141 0.69 3.66 0.99
CA TRP A 141 1.20 3.54 -0.39
C TRP A 141 0.72 2.28 -1.13
N GLN A 142 0.13 1.32 -0.43
CA GLN A 142 -0.47 0.10 -0.98
C GLN A 142 -1.99 0.23 -1.15
N ASP A 143 -2.52 1.46 -1.06
CA ASP A 143 -3.95 1.76 -1.08
C ASP A 143 -4.77 1.13 0.07
N LYS A 144 -4.10 0.70 1.15
CA LYS A 144 -4.75 0.16 2.35
C LYS A 144 -5.21 1.28 3.26
N TRP A 145 -6.38 1.07 3.87
CA TRP A 145 -6.93 1.95 4.91
C TRP A 145 -6.53 1.42 6.29
N ILE A 146 -5.87 2.23 7.09
CA ILE A 146 -5.26 1.82 8.37
C ILE A 146 -5.76 2.73 9.48
N ALA A 147 -6.45 2.18 10.47
CA ALA A 147 -6.90 2.91 11.65
C ALA A 147 -5.86 2.82 12.77
N ILE A 148 -5.51 3.97 13.32
CA ILE A 148 -4.50 4.12 14.38
C ILE A 148 -5.06 5.01 15.48
N SER A 149 -5.11 4.50 16.71
CA SER A 149 -5.40 5.29 17.91
C SER A 149 -4.11 5.87 18.48
N VAL A 150 -3.79 7.10 18.09
CA VAL A 150 -2.66 7.86 18.63
C VAL A 150 -3.13 9.22 19.15
N GLU A 151 -2.46 9.73 20.18
CA GLU A 151 -2.68 11.10 20.63
C GLU A 151 -2.33 12.09 19.51
N SER A 152 -3.07 13.19 19.41
CA SER A 152 -2.91 14.15 18.32
C SER A 152 -1.52 14.78 18.23
N ASN A 153 -0.82 14.86 19.36
CA ASN A 153 0.55 15.37 19.46
C ASN A 153 1.64 14.29 19.32
N TYR A 154 1.27 13.03 19.08
CA TYR A 154 2.22 11.92 19.04
C TYR A 154 3.17 12.03 17.85
N ILE A 155 2.63 12.25 16.66
CA ILE A 155 3.37 12.41 15.40
C ILE A 155 3.39 13.85 14.89
N MET A 156 2.62 14.74 15.52
CA MET A 156 2.54 16.15 15.19
C MET A 156 2.91 17.01 16.40
N PRO A 157 4.13 17.55 16.48
CA PRO A 157 4.49 18.45 17.57
C PRO A 157 3.55 19.67 17.65
N LYS A 158 3.29 20.13 18.87
CA LYS A 158 2.57 21.37 19.15
C LYS A 158 3.43 22.60 18.88
#